data_AF-A0A352SB69-F1
#
_entry.id   AF-A0A352SB69-F1
#
_cell.length_a   1.000
_cell.length_b   1.000
_cell.length_c   1.000
_cell.angle_alpha   90.00
_cell.angle_beta   90.00
_cell.angle_gamma   90.00
#
_symmetry.space_group_name_H-M   'P 1'
#
loop_
_entity.id
_entity.type
_entity.pdbx_description
1 polymer ?
#
loop_
_entity_poly.entity_id
_entity_poly.type
_entity_poly.pdbx_seq_one_letter_code
_entity_poly.pdbx_strand_id
1 'polypeptide(L)' 'TQINIDGDEYLWDDFAFASRDGLVPAVERVGDAARLDKHGVSKPFASIDFDFRLLREATDAPAAEVDRMRAAA' A
#
# COMPACT_ATOMS: atom_id res chain seq x y z
N THR A 1 5.17 1.78 -7.16
CA THR A 1 5.22 1.40 -5.73
C THR A 1 4.03 0.52 -5.42
N GLN A 2 4.03 -0.18 -4.28
CA GLN A 2 2.94 -1.03 -3.79
C GLN A 2 3.04 -1.14 -2.27
N ILE A 3 2.10 -1.81 -1.63
CA ILE A 3 2.22 -2.25 -0.24
C ILE A 3 2.06 -3.77 -0.16
N ASN A 4 2.69 -4.39 0.82
CA ASN A 4 2.51 -5.78 1.19
C ASN A 4 1.89 -5.88 2.58
N ILE A 5 1.31 -7.04 2.91
CA ILE A 5 0.67 -7.28 4.19
C ILE A 5 1.61 -8.07 5.08
N ASP A 6 1.84 -7.58 6.31
CA ASP A 6 2.65 -8.28 7.29
C ASP A 6 2.04 -9.65 7.65
N GLY A 7 2.91 -10.65 7.80
CA GLY A 7 2.52 -12.04 8.06
C GLY A 7 2.10 -12.86 6.83
N ASP A 8 2.20 -12.31 5.61
CA ASP A 8 2.06 -13.11 4.39
C ASP A 8 3.23 -14.11 4.25
N GLU A 9 2.92 -15.35 3.83
CA GLU A 9 3.90 -16.45 3.68
C GLU A 9 5.03 -16.09 2.70
N TYR A 10 4.70 -15.34 1.63
CA TYR A 10 5.63 -14.97 0.57
C TYR A 10 6.15 -13.55 0.71
N LEU A 11 5.89 -12.88 1.85
CA LEU A 11 6.27 -11.48 2.05
C LEU A 11 7.73 -11.20 1.70
N TRP A 12 8.65 -12.09 2.09
CA TRP A 12 10.09 -11.95 1.84
C TRP A 12 10.65 -13.02 0.88
N ASP A 13 9.76 -13.79 0.25
CA ASP A 13 10.08 -14.78 -0.78
C ASP A 13 9.22 -14.57 -2.03
N ASP A 14 8.97 -13.31 -2.37
CA ASP A 14 8.23 -12.93 -3.56
C ASP A 14 9.06 -13.25 -4.81
N PHE A 15 8.51 -14.10 -5.67
CA PHE A 15 9.15 -14.52 -6.93
C PHE A 15 9.49 -13.34 -7.86
N ALA A 16 8.78 -12.22 -7.74
CA ALA A 16 8.99 -11.02 -8.53
C ALA A 16 9.94 -10.01 -7.86
N PHE A 17 10.43 -10.31 -6.64
CA PHE A 17 11.35 -9.49 -5.87
C PHE A 17 10.85 -8.05 -5.59
N ALA A 18 9.53 -7.85 -5.44
CA ALA A 18 8.93 -6.53 -5.31
C ALA A 18 8.87 -6.02 -3.85
N SER A 19 9.04 -6.89 -2.86
CA SER A 19 9.01 -6.53 -1.44
C SER A 19 10.18 -5.63 -1.04
N ARG A 20 9.88 -4.56 -0.30
CA ARG A 20 10.85 -3.57 0.16
C ARG A 20 10.50 -3.06 1.54
N ASP A 21 11.52 -2.77 2.34
CA ASP A 21 11.37 -2.03 3.59
C ASP A 21 10.65 -0.70 3.35
N GLY A 22 9.76 -0.33 4.27
CA GLY A 22 8.89 0.84 4.14
C GLY A 22 7.65 0.64 3.28
N LEU A 23 7.48 -0.53 2.63
CA LEU A 23 6.28 -0.90 1.87
C LEU A 23 5.49 -2.05 2.54
N VAL A 24 5.68 -2.27 3.84
CA VAL A 24 4.94 -3.25 4.64
C VAL A 24 4.29 -2.51 5.83
N PRO A 25 3.16 -1.80 5.61
CA PRO A 25 2.47 -1.09 6.68
C PRO A 25 1.80 -2.06 7.66
N ALA A 26 1.59 -1.60 8.90
CA ALA A 26 0.86 -2.36 9.89
C ALA A 26 -0.62 -2.50 9.51
N VAL A 27 -1.19 -3.67 9.77
CA VAL A 27 -2.63 -3.92 9.62
C VAL A 27 -3.30 -3.87 10.98
N GLU A 28 -4.24 -2.94 11.14
CA GLU A 28 -5.06 -2.84 12.35
C GLU A 28 -6.38 -3.58 12.15
N ARG A 29 -6.74 -4.49 13.06
CA ARG A 29 -8.06 -5.14 13.07
C ARG A 29 -9.00 -4.36 13.98
N VAL A 30 -10.00 -3.71 13.40
CA VAL A 30 -10.92 -2.80 14.08
C VAL A 30 -12.25 -3.49 14.33
N GLY A 31 -12.72 -3.47 15.58
CA GLY A 31 -13.99 -4.08 15.98
C GLY A 31 -14.72 -3.39 17.14
N ASP A 32 -14.19 -2.28 17.68
CA ASP A 32 -14.88 -1.52 18.71
C ASP A 32 -16.06 -0.74 18.12
N ALA A 33 -17.17 -0.68 18.87
CA ALA A 33 -18.42 -0.10 18.39
C ALA A 33 -18.27 1.36 17.94
N ALA A 34 -17.48 2.17 18.66
CA ALA A 34 -17.29 3.58 18.32
C ALA A 34 -16.64 3.77 16.95
N ARG A 35 -15.63 2.97 16.60
CA ARG A 35 -15.02 3.02 15.26
C ARG A 35 -15.90 2.39 14.20
N LEU A 36 -16.61 1.30 14.48
CA LEU A 36 -17.56 0.72 13.55
C LEU A 36 -18.64 1.75 13.15
N ASP A 37 -19.22 2.43 14.12
CA ASP A 37 -20.20 3.50 13.91
C ASP A 37 -19.59 4.68 13.14
N LYS A 38 -18.39 5.13 13.52
CA LYS A 38 -17.65 6.21 12.82
C LYS A 38 -17.45 5.91 11.34
N HIS A 39 -17.20 4.65 10.99
CA HIS A 39 -16.96 4.22 9.62
C HIS A 39 -18.23 3.70 8.90
N GLY A 40 -19.39 3.73 9.57
CA GLY A 40 -20.68 3.34 8.98
C GLY A 40 -20.78 1.85 8.64
N VAL A 41 -20.03 0.99 9.34
CA VAL A 41 -20.00 -0.46 9.10
C VAL A 41 -20.49 -1.22 10.32
N SER A 42 -21.17 -2.34 10.09
CA SER A 42 -21.75 -3.17 11.16
C SER A 42 -20.94 -4.42 11.51
N LYS A 43 -19.80 -4.63 10.83
CA LYS A 43 -18.91 -5.78 11.03
C LYS A 43 -17.47 -5.30 11.17
N PRO A 44 -16.62 -6.02 11.95
CA PRO A 44 -15.19 -5.74 12.03
C PRO A 44 -14.52 -5.64 10.66
N PHE A 45 -13.51 -4.78 10.56
CA PHE A 45 -12.76 -4.53 9.33
C PHE A 45 -11.26 -4.43 9.62
N ALA A 46 -10.45 -4.50 8.56
CA ALA A 46 -9.01 -4.23 8.64
C ALA A 46 -8.73 -2.82 8.11
N SER A 47 -7.89 -2.07 8.83
CA SER A 47 -7.44 -0.73 8.47
C SER A 47 -5.95 -0.76 8.17
N ILE A 48 -5.53 -0.01 7.15
CA ILE A 48 -4.14 0.19 6.77
C ILE A 48 -3.95 1.67 6.49
N ASP A 49 -3.02 2.28 7.21
CA ASP A 49 -2.58 3.65 6.94
C ASP A 49 -1.29 3.59 6.10
N PHE A 50 -1.31 4.20 4.92
CA PHE A 50 -0.16 4.26 4.03
C PHE A 50 -0.12 5.58 3.26
N ASP A 51 0.88 6.40 3.60
CA ASP A 51 1.05 7.72 3.01
C ASP A 51 2.00 7.71 1.82
N PHE A 52 1.75 8.58 0.84
CA PHE A 52 2.63 8.80 -0.28
C PHE A 52 3.38 10.12 -0.13
N ARG A 53 4.71 10.06 -0.25
CA ARG A 53 5.55 11.26 -0.37
C ARG A 53 6.06 11.37 -1.79
N LEU A 54 5.55 12.35 -2.54
CA LEU A 54 6.04 12.66 -3.87
C LEU A 54 7.23 13.62 -3.78
N LEU A 55 8.25 13.38 -4.60
CA LEU A 55 9.37 14.29 -4.76
C LEU A 55 8.99 15.36 -5.79
N ARG A 56 9.42 16.59 -5.55
CA ARG A 56 9.30 17.66 -6.54
C ARG A 56 10.19 17.33 -7.74
N GLU A 57 9.68 17.61 -8.93
CA GLU A 57 10.47 17.55 -10.16
C GLU A 57 11.71 18.46 -10.08
N ALA A 58 12.84 17.97 -10.58
CA ALA A 58 14.09 18.71 -10.61
C ALA A 58 14.74 18.51 -11.99
N THR A 59 15.30 19.59 -12.55
CA THR A 59 15.84 19.61 -13.93
C THR A 59 16.91 18.54 -14.17
N ASP A 60 17.71 18.21 -13.16
CA ASP A 60 18.80 17.24 -13.27
C ASP A 60 18.40 15.82 -12.79
N ALA A 61 17.14 15.61 -12.39
CA ALA A 61 16.66 14.30 -12.00
C ALA A 61 16.28 13.47 -13.26
N PRO A 62 16.58 12.15 -13.28
CA PRO A 62 16.07 11.27 -14.32
C PRO A 62 14.54 11.27 -14.35
N ALA A 63 13.96 11.09 -15.54
CA ALA A 63 12.52 10.90 -15.67
C ALA A 63 12.06 9.65 -14.91
N ALA A 64 10.99 9.79 -14.13
CA ALA A 64 10.37 8.68 -13.40
C ALA A 64 9.20 8.05 -14.18
N GLU A 65 8.74 8.69 -15.26
CA GLU A 65 7.69 8.16 -16.13
C GLU A 65 8.23 7.08 -17.05
N VAL A 66 7.48 5.98 -17.18
CA VAL A 66 7.82 4.85 -18.03
C VAL A 66 6.68 4.62 -19.01
N ASP A 67 6.98 4.82 -20.30
CA ASP A 67 6.08 4.42 -21.38
C ASP A 67 6.19 2.90 -21.62
N ARG A 68 5.05 2.23 -21.52
CA ARG A 68 4.89 0.80 -21.69
C ARG A 68 3.47 0.54 -22.14
N MET A 69 3.29 -0.36 -23.10
CA MET A 69 1.96 -0.79 -23.56
C MET A 69 1.12 -1.27 -22.38
N ARG A 70 -0.07 -0.67 -22.22
CA ARG A 70 -1.08 -1.00 -21.21
C ARG A 70 -2.39 -1.28 -21.93
N ALA A 71 -3.14 -2.29 -21.48
CA ALA A 71 -4.48 -2.54 -22.01
C ALA A 71 -5.41 -1.35 -21.71
N ALA A 72 -6.33 -1.06 -22.62
CA ALA A 72 -7.38 -0.05 -22.46
C ALA A 72 -8.76 -0.73 -22.51
N ALA A 73 -9.69 -0.26 -21.68
CA ALA A 73 -11.06 -0.76 -21.58
C ALA A 73 -12.06 0.18 -22.29
#